data_AF-A0A523PV69-F1
#
_entry.id   AF-A0A523PV69-F1
#
_cell.length_a   1.000
_cell.length_b   1.000
_cell.length_c   1.000
_cell.angle_alpha   90.00
_cell.angle_beta   90.00
_cell.angle_gamma   90.00
#
_symmetry.space_group_name_H-M   'P 1'
#
loop_
_entity.id
_entity.type
_entity.pdbx_description
1 polymer ?
#
loop_
_entity_poly.entity_id
_entity_poly.type
_entity_poly.pdbx_seq_one_letter_code
_entity_poly.pdbx_strand_id
1 'polypeptide(L)'
;MDDPGSRYDPSAAGGARPPAHGALLLVIPLLTVMLGALWARHGKSYPAGRRPTPPPAAVASSGVGGWAGTATLPGGGRLVARLAPLHADPARQAFDAAALARELGLGEGAPWRLVLALHPDPAGTGGRTVTGVSLADVRIADDEGPALRSLAAPVPSPSGVVDPVAAVMAPPTEPLESGREVSLFLWGRPPGTTVHALGLPVEVGLVRNPAPEAVGSTER
;
A
#
# COMPACT_ATOMS: atom_id res chain seq x y z
N MET A 1 26.01 31.81 -90.12
CA MET A 1 27.19 32.62 -89.77
C MET A 1 26.64 33.67 -88.84
N ASP A 2 26.69 33.39 -87.54
CA ASP A 2 26.62 34.32 -86.41
C ASP A 2 26.63 33.50 -85.11
N ASP A 3 27.74 33.69 -84.41
CA ASP A 3 28.21 33.36 -83.06
C ASP A 3 27.42 32.40 -82.12
N PRO A 4 27.99 31.22 -81.75
CA PRO A 4 27.55 30.44 -80.60
C PRO A 4 28.04 31.07 -79.29
N GLY A 5 27.20 31.94 -78.72
CA GLY A 5 27.36 32.51 -77.39
C GLY A 5 27.39 31.45 -76.28
N SER A 6 28.60 31.26 -75.74
CA SER A 6 28.95 30.86 -74.37
C SER A 6 27.79 30.87 -73.37
N ARG A 7 27.29 29.69 -72.99
CA ARG A 7 26.49 29.52 -71.77
C ARG A 7 27.44 29.22 -70.61
N TYR A 8 27.61 30.23 -69.78
CA TYR A 8 28.18 30.14 -68.45
C TYR A 8 27.32 29.19 -67.60
N ASP A 9 27.89 28.06 -67.18
CA ASP A 9 27.27 27.12 -66.24
C ASP A 9 27.87 27.39 -64.84
N PRO A 10 27.14 28.07 -63.92
CA PRO A 10 27.60 28.32 -62.57
C PRO A 10 27.45 27.07 -61.70
N SER A 11 28.09 25.98 -62.10
CA SER A 11 28.35 24.83 -61.25
C SER A 11 29.69 25.04 -60.56
N ALA A 12 29.67 25.52 -59.31
CA ALA A 12 30.68 25.26 -58.25
C ALA A 12 30.68 26.34 -57.15
N ALA A 13 29.54 26.60 -56.51
CA ALA A 13 29.55 27.19 -55.17
C ALA A 13 29.23 26.07 -54.16
N GLY A 14 30.23 25.20 -53.94
CA GLY A 14 30.18 24.18 -52.90
C GLY A 14 30.10 24.82 -51.53
N GLY A 15 28.88 25.06 -51.04
CA GLY A 15 28.63 25.53 -49.69
C GLY A 15 29.12 24.48 -48.69
N ALA A 16 30.32 24.69 -48.16
CA ALA A 16 30.88 23.90 -47.08
C ALA A 16 29.93 23.94 -45.89
N ARG A 17 29.16 22.85 -45.69
CA ARG A 17 28.34 22.68 -44.50
C ARG A 17 29.30 22.66 -43.30
N PRO A 18 29.17 23.59 -42.34
CA PRO A 18 30.01 23.56 -41.16
C PRO A 18 29.82 22.21 -40.44
N PRO A 19 30.89 21.60 -39.92
CA PRO A 19 30.81 20.30 -39.25
C PRO A 19 29.85 20.42 -38.06
N ALA A 20 28.77 19.64 -38.08
CA ALA A 20 27.69 19.64 -37.08
C ALA A 20 28.14 19.25 -35.66
N HIS A 21 29.42 18.95 -35.46
CA HIS A 21 30.00 18.56 -34.17
C HIS A 21 30.12 19.73 -33.18
N GLY A 22 30.19 20.98 -33.65
CA GLY A 22 30.28 22.15 -32.76
C GLY A 22 29.00 22.41 -31.96
N ALA A 23 27.84 22.15 -32.55
CA ALA A 23 26.56 22.34 -31.87
C ALA A 23 26.34 21.30 -30.75
N LEU A 24 26.81 20.07 -30.95
CA LEU A 24 26.64 18.99 -29.99
C LEU A 24 27.41 19.25 -28.68
N LEU A 25 28.58 19.88 -28.76
CA LEU A 25 29.42 20.19 -27.60
C LEU A 25 28.79 21.24 -26.65
N LEU A 26 27.89 22.10 -27.15
CA LEU A 26 27.17 23.08 -26.33
C LEU A 26 25.89 22.53 -25.69
N VAL A 27 25.27 21.52 -26.31
CA VAL A 27 24.01 20.92 -25.80
C VAL A 27 24.25 20.08 -24.55
N ILE A 28 25.38 19.38 -24.46
CA ILE A 28 25.71 18.51 -23.32
C ILE A 28 25.81 19.28 -21.98
N PRO A 29 26.60 20.36 -21.85
CA PRO A 29 26.66 21.11 -20.58
C PRO A 29 25.31 21.75 -20.25
N LEU A 30 24.55 22.22 -21.25
CA LEU A 30 23.21 22.78 -21.03
C LEU A 30 22.25 21.74 -20.47
N LEU A 31 22.19 20.54 -21.05
CA LEU A 31 21.39 19.43 -20.53
C LEU A 31 21.83 19.04 -19.11
N THR A 32 23.13 19.02 -18.84
CA THR A 32 23.68 18.68 -17.52
C THR A 32 23.25 19.70 -16.46
N VAL A 33 23.33 21.00 -16.78
CA VAL A 33 22.85 22.08 -15.90
C VAL A 33 21.34 21.99 -15.71
N MET A 34 20.58 21.73 -16.77
CA MET A 34 19.13 21.62 -16.69
C MET A 34 18.69 20.41 -15.85
N LEU A 35 19.35 19.25 -16.03
CA LEU A 35 19.10 18.05 -15.22
C LEU A 35 19.50 18.28 -13.76
N GLY A 36 20.65 18.92 -13.51
CA GLY A 36 21.10 19.31 -12.18
C GLY A 36 20.16 20.30 -11.50
N ALA A 37 19.59 21.26 -12.23
CA ALA A 37 18.58 22.18 -11.72
C ALA A 37 17.25 21.46 -11.44
N LEU A 38 16.84 20.52 -12.29
CA LEU A 38 15.65 19.70 -12.07
C LEU A 38 15.82 18.81 -10.84
N TRP A 39 17.00 18.21 -10.67
CA TRP A 39 17.36 17.41 -9.51
C TRP A 39 17.53 18.26 -8.25
N ALA A 40 18.05 19.48 -8.35
CA ALA A 40 18.08 20.41 -7.22
C ALA A 40 16.69 20.97 -6.88
N ARG A 41 15.73 20.95 -7.82
CA ARG A 41 14.35 21.41 -7.58
C ARG A 41 13.44 20.30 -7.07
N HIS A 42 13.64 19.05 -7.51
CA HIS A 42 12.84 17.89 -7.10
C HIS A 42 13.54 16.97 -6.09
N GLY A 43 14.87 16.91 -6.11
CA GLY A 43 15.70 16.14 -5.17
C GLY A 43 16.09 16.93 -3.91
N LYS A 44 15.84 18.25 -3.87
CA LYS A 44 15.84 18.98 -2.59
C LYS A 44 14.57 18.66 -1.81
N SER A 45 14.79 17.81 -0.83
CA SER A 45 14.18 17.95 0.49
C SER A 45 12.73 17.47 0.58
N TYR A 46 12.56 16.18 0.90
CA TYR A 46 11.89 15.93 2.18
C TYR A 46 12.67 16.76 3.19
N PRO A 47 12.14 17.89 3.70
CA PRO A 47 12.87 18.63 4.69
C PRO A 47 13.26 17.62 5.76
N ALA A 48 14.51 17.63 6.22
CA ALA A 48 14.87 17.05 7.51
C ALA A 48 14.13 17.78 8.67
N GLY A 49 13.00 18.43 8.38
CA GLY A 49 12.03 18.95 9.31
C GLY A 49 11.51 17.76 10.07
N ARG A 50 12.03 17.63 11.29
CA ARG A 50 11.51 16.83 12.40
C ARG A 50 10.63 15.70 11.91
N ARG A 51 11.25 14.57 11.53
CA ARG A 51 10.51 13.31 11.55
C ARG A 51 9.82 13.26 12.90
N PRO A 52 8.48 13.21 12.93
CA PRO A 52 7.79 13.24 14.20
C PRO A 52 8.34 12.07 15.02
N THR A 53 8.80 12.35 16.23
CA THR A 53 9.37 11.31 17.09
C THR A 53 8.21 10.42 17.52
N PRO A 54 8.28 9.09 17.29
CA PRO A 54 7.22 8.21 17.75
C PRO A 54 7.10 8.33 19.27
N PRO A 55 5.88 8.22 19.83
CA PRO A 55 5.72 8.16 21.27
C PRO A 55 6.55 6.98 21.82
N PRO A 56 7.09 7.11 23.04
CA PRO A 56 7.83 6.01 23.67
C PRO A 56 6.95 4.77 23.70
N ALA A 57 7.54 3.60 23.41
CA ALA A 57 6.80 2.36 23.46
C ALA A 57 6.28 2.14 24.88
N ALA A 58 4.95 2.09 25.05
CA ALA A 58 4.37 1.64 26.30
C ALA A 58 4.81 0.19 26.56
N VAL A 59 5.12 -0.13 27.81
CA VAL A 59 5.48 -1.48 28.27
C VAL A 59 4.41 -2.46 27.80
N ALA A 60 4.84 -3.66 27.35
CA ALA A 60 4.04 -4.68 26.67
C ALA A 60 2.57 -4.68 27.11
N SER A 61 1.71 -4.15 26.24
CA SER A 61 0.28 -4.03 26.53
C SER A 61 -0.37 -5.41 26.51
N SER A 62 -1.15 -5.67 27.55
CA SER A 62 -2.23 -6.66 27.55
C SER A 62 -3.04 -6.52 26.25
N GLY A 63 -3.42 -7.65 25.65
CA GLY A 63 -3.89 -7.76 24.26
C GLY A 63 -4.81 -6.63 23.77
N VAL A 64 -4.68 -6.28 22.48
CA VAL A 64 -5.50 -5.24 21.85
C VAL A 64 -6.96 -5.70 21.83
N GLY A 65 -7.85 -4.98 22.52
CA GLY A 65 -9.30 -5.18 22.40
C GLY A 65 -9.75 -4.98 20.96
N GLY A 66 -10.67 -5.82 20.49
CA GLY A 66 -11.00 -5.85 19.07
C GLY A 66 -12.34 -6.52 18.80
N TRP A 67 -12.49 -7.06 17.60
CA TRP A 67 -13.65 -7.83 17.18
C TRP A 67 -13.18 -9.19 16.70
N ALA A 68 -13.96 -10.22 16.97
CA ALA A 68 -13.70 -11.58 16.52
C ALA A 68 -14.97 -12.23 16.03
N GLY A 69 -14.86 -13.04 14.98
CA GLY A 69 -15.98 -13.78 14.43
C GLY A 69 -15.51 -15.07 13.79
N THR A 70 -16.44 -15.99 13.64
CA THR A 70 -16.20 -17.26 12.97
C THR A 70 -17.35 -17.57 12.03
N ALA A 71 -17.05 -18.10 10.85
CA ALA A 71 -18.04 -18.58 9.90
C ALA A 71 -17.66 -19.96 9.37
N THR A 72 -18.68 -20.77 9.11
CA THR A 72 -18.50 -22.07 8.44
C THR A 72 -18.55 -21.84 6.93
N LEU A 73 -17.56 -22.35 6.21
CA LEU A 73 -17.51 -22.30 4.76
C LEU A 73 -18.41 -23.39 4.15
N PRO A 74 -18.88 -23.23 2.90
CA PRO A 74 -19.67 -24.24 2.20
C PRO A 74 -19.02 -25.62 2.07
N GLY A 75 -17.72 -25.76 2.37
CA GLY A 75 -16.97 -27.01 2.38
C GLY A 75 -16.60 -27.55 3.77
N GLY A 76 -17.24 -27.07 4.85
CA GLY A 76 -17.03 -27.58 6.22
C GLY A 76 -15.88 -26.93 7.00
N GLY A 77 -14.94 -26.25 6.32
CA GLY A 77 -13.87 -25.48 6.98
C GLY A 77 -14.40 -24.31 7.80
N ARG A 78 -13.64 -23.87 8.81
CA ARG A 78 -13.98 -22.72 9.66
C ARG A 78 -13.07 -21.54 9.35
N LEU A 79 -13.65 -20.43 8.92
CA LEU A 79 -12.96 -19.16 8.79
C LEU A 79 -13.06 -18.39 10.10
N VAL A 80 -11.93 -18.01 10.68
CA VAL A 80 -11.82 -17.16 11.87
C VAL A 80 -11.30 -15.81 11.43
N ALA A 81 -11.98 -14.74 11.83
CA ALA A 81 -11.59 -13.38 11.55
C ALA A 81 -11.40 -12.60 12.86
N ARG A 82 -10.31 -11.85 12.97
CA ARG A 82 -9.99 -11.00 14.12
C ARG A 82 -9.58 -9.62 13.64
N LEU A 83 -10.32 -8.61 14.05
CA LEU A 83 -10.09 -7.22 13.70
C LEU A 83 -9.64 -6.45 14.94
N ALA A 84 -8.54 -5.72 14.84
CA ALA A 84 -8.04 -4.87 15.93
C ALA A 84 -7.36 -3.62 15.39
N PRO A 85 -7.27 -2.55 16.18
CA PRO A 85 -6.32 -1.46 15.93
C PRO A 85 -4.91 -1.99 15.72
N LEU A 86 -4.10 -1.29 14.93
CA LEU A 86 -2.69 -1.65 14.73
C LEU A 86 -1.91 -1.60 16.04
N HIS A 87 -2.22 -0.64 16.91
CA HIS A 87 -1.62 -0.47 18.22
C HIS A 87 -2.66 -0.41 19.35
N ALA A 88 -2.32 -0.99 20.50
CA ALA A 88 -3.12 -0.85 21.73
C ALA A 88 -3.12 0.60 22.24
N ASP A 89 -1.97 1.28 22.14
CA ASP A 89 -1.78 2.66 22.60
C ASP A 89 -2.42 3.64 21.61
N PRO A 90 -3.44 4.42 22.01
CA PRO A 90 -4.10 5.40 21.15
C PRO A 90 -3.17 6.49 20.62
N ALA A 91 -2.16 6.91 21.40
CA ALA A 91 -1.22 7.94 20.96
C ALA A 91 -0.33 7.42 19.82
N ARG A 92 0.12 6.16 19.94
CA ARG A 92 0.87 5.49 18.88
C ARG A 92 0.00 5.23 17.65
N GLN A 93 -1.24 4.78 17.85
CA GLN A 93 -2.22 4.58 16.77
C GLN A 93 -2.46 5.88 15.98
N ALA A 94 -2.64 7.01 16.66
CA ALA A 94 -2.85 8.30 16.02
C ALA A 94 -1.59 8.80 15.27
N PHE A 95 -0.41 8.57 15.83
CA PHE A 95 0.86 8.88 15.17
C PHE A 95 1.01 8.11 13.85
N ASP A 96 0.82 6.79 13.90
CA ASP A 96 0.95 5.92 12.73
C ASP A 96 -0.14 6.25 11.68
N ALA A 97 -1.35 6.61 12.11
CA ALA A 97 -2.39 7.11 11.23
C ALA A 97 -1.95 8.40 10.50
N ALA A 98 -1.48 9.43 11.22
CA ALA A 98 -1.03 10.67 10.59
C ALA A 98 0.15 10.46 9.64
N ALA A 99 1.08 9.55 9.99
CA ALA A 99 2.22 9.22 9.14
C ALA A 99 1.78 8.51 7.84
N LEU A 100 0.96 7.47 7.95
CA LEU A 100 0.46 6.70 6.79
C LEU A 100 -0.45 7.54 5.89
N ALA A 101 -1.32 8.37 6.47
CA ALA A 101 -2.16 9.27 5.69
C ALA A 101 -1.36 10.23 4.82
N ARG A 102 -0.28 10.79 5.37
CA ARG A 102 0.61 11.68 4.63
C ARG A 102 1.43 10.93 3.56
N GLU A 103 1.99 9.78 3.90
CA GLU A 103 2.88 9.04 2.99
C GLU A 103 2.11 8.45 1.81
N LEU A 104 0.95 7.85 2.08
CA LEU A 104 0.16 7.13 1.09
C LEU A 104 -0.98 7.97 0.49
N GLY A 105 -1.09 9.26 0.86
CA GLY A 105 -2.15 10.16 0.39
C GLY A 105 -3.55 9.71 0.78
N LEU A 106 -3.71 9.09 1.96
CA LEU A 106 -4.98 8.57 2.43
C LEU A 106 -5.82 9.68 3.06
N GLY A 107 -7.15 9.54 2.96
CA GLY A 107 -8.10 10.41 3.66
C GLY A 107 -8.12 10.15 5.18
N GLU A 108 -9.06 10.80 5.87
CA GLU A 108 -9.27 10.61 7.30
C GLU A 108 -9.52 9.13 7.66
N GLY A 109 -8.89 8.68 8.74
CA GLY A 109 -9.01 7.30 9.20
C GLY A 109 -7.83 6.88 10.07
N ALA A 110 -7.81 5.59 10.39
CA ALA A 110 -6.73 4.96 11.13
C ALA A 110 -6.39 3.59 10.52
N PRO A 111 -5.19 3.05 10.78
CA PRO A 111 -4.81 1.73 10.32
C PRO A 111 -5.36 0.63 11.23
N TRP A 112 -5.93 -0.40 10.64
CA TRP A 112 -6.49 -1.55 11.33
C TRP A 112 -5.85 -2.83 10.82
N ARG A 113 -5.72 -3.85 11.67
CA ARG A 113 -5.25 -5.17 11.29
C ARG A 113 -6.39 -6.17 11.34
N LEU A 114 -6.65 -6.82 10.22
CA LEU A 114 -7.56 -7.95 10.11
C LEU A 114 -6.72 -9.22 9.93
N VAL A 115 -6.82 -10.14 10.88
CA VAL A 115 -6.21 -11.46 10.82
C VAL A 115 -7.26 -12.47 10.41
N LEU A 116 -6.99 -13.23 9.36
CA LEU A 116 -7.86 -14.30 8.88
C LEU A 116 -7.13 -15.63 9.03
N ALA A 117 -7.77 -16.59 9.68
CA ALA A 117 -7.25 -17.95 9.83
C ALA A 117 -8.27 -18.96 9.31
N LEU A 118 -7.82 -19.87 8.46
CA LEU A 118 -8.66 -20.93 7.92
C LEU A 118 -8.33 -22.25 8.63
N HIS A 119 -9.27 -22.78 9.40
CA HIS A 119 -9.14 -24.08 10.04
C HIS A 119 -9.81 -25.17 9.20
N PRO A 120 -9.15 -26.35 9.05
CA PRO A 120 -9.75 -27.49 8.36
C PRO A 120 -10.98 -28.00 9.13
N ASP A 121 -11.89 -28.65 8.40
CA ASP A 121 -12.99 -29.38 9.00
C ASP A 121 -12.46 -30.54 9.86
N PRO A 122 -12.79 -30.62 11.16
CA PRO A 122 -12.39 -31.75 12.00
C PRO A 122 -12.91 -33.10 11.48
N ALA A 123 -13.99 -33.13 10.68
CA ALA A 123 -14.53 -34.35 10.08
C ALA A 123 -13.68 -34.90 8.91
N GLY A 124 -12.61 -34.20 8.52
CA GLY A 124 -11.63 -34.69 7.54
C GLY A 124 -12.16 -34.88 6.12
N THR A 125 -13.34 -34.34 5.80
CA THR A 125 -14.09 -34.65 4.57
C THR A 125 -13.56 -33.93 3.30
N GLY A 126 -12.34 -33.42 3.35
CA GLY A 126 -11.62 -32.90 2.20
C GLY A 126 -10.98 -31.54 2.46
N GLY A 127 -9.65 -31.49 2.40
CA GLY A 127 -8.86 -30.26 2.41
C GLY A 127 -9.12 -29.47 1.14
N ARG A 128 -10.24 -28.74 1.09
CA ARG A 128 -10.58 -27.88 -0.03
C ARG A 128 -9.93 -26.52 0.19
N THR A 129 -8.92 -26.19 -0.63
CA THR A 129 -8.40 -24.84 -0.70
C THR A 129 -9.54 -23.90 -1.06
N VAL A 130 -9.70 -22.81 -0.32
CA VAL A 130 -10.62 -21.75 -0.71
C VAL A 130 -9.92 -20.95 -1.82
N THR A 131 -10.05 -21.43 -3.05
CA THR A 131 -9.53 -20.74 -4.23
C THR A 131 -10.48 -19.60 -4.61
N GLY A 132 -9.91 -18.46 -5.02
CA GLY A 132 -10.67 -17.37 -5.62
C GLY A 132 -11.08 -16.23 -4.67
N VAL A 133 -10.57 -16.18 -3.44
CA VAL A 133 -10.78 -14.99 -2.59
C VAL A 133 -9.71 -13.97 -2.89
N SER A 134 -10.12 -12.88 -3.52
CA SER A 134 -9.29 -11.68 -3.63
C SER A 134 -9.27 -10.97 -2.28
N LEU A 135 -8.16 -11.08 -1.55
CA LEU A 135 -7.99 -10.39 -0.27
C LEU A 135 -7.94 -8.86 -0.44
N ALA A 136 -7.76 -8.37 -1.67
CA ALA A 136 -7.82 -6.96 -2.00
C ALA A 136 -9.23 -6.37 -1.90
N ASP A 137 -10.28 -7.20 -2.05
CA ASP A 137 -11.67 -6.75 -2.02
C ASP A 137 -12.30 -6.81 -0.62
N VAL A 138 -11.52 -7.25 0.38
CA VAL A 138 -11.97 -7.36 1.76
C VAL A 138 -12.24 -5.98 2.34
N ARG A 139 -13.41 -5.83 2.94
CA ARG A 139 -13.84 -4.59 3.61
C ARG A 139 -14.63 -4.91 4.87
N ILE A 140 -14.62 -3.99 5.81
CA ILE A 140 -15.42 -4.06 7.02
C ILE A 140 -16.56 -3.05 6.90
N ALA A 141 -17.78 -3.51 7.10
CA ALA A 141 -18.97 -2.67 7.18
C ALA A 141 -19.59 -2.79 8.57
N ASP A 142 -20.25 -1.72 8.98
CA ASP A 142 -21.10 -1.67 10.16
C ASP A 142 -22.46 -1.03 9.82
N ASP A 143 -23.26 -0.71 10.84
CA ASP A 143 -24.59 -0.12 10.71
C ASP A 143 -24.60 1.24 9.98
N GLU A 144 -23.47 1.96 9.94
CA GLU A 144 -23.30 3.23 9.23
C GLU A 144 -22.73 3.05 7.81
N GLY A 145 -22.53 1.80 7.37
CA GLY A 145 -22.00 1.45 6.05
C GLY A 145 -20.52 1.04 6.08
N PRO A 146 -19.77 1.23 4.97
CA PRO A 146 -18.36 0.83 4.91
C PRO A 146 -17.51 1.61 5.92
N ALA A 147 -16.89 0.91 6.85
CA ALA A 147 -16.02 1.49 7.88
C ALA A 147 -14.54 1.42 7.49
N LEU A 148 -14.10 0.22 7.06
CA LEU A 148 -12.69 -0.05 6.71
C LEU A 148 -12.60 -0.69 5.33
N ARG A 149 -11.53 -0.37 4.61
CA ARG A 149 -11.23 -0.92 3.28
C ARG A 149 -9.79 -1.41 3.22
N SER A 150 -9.55 -2.47 2.45
CA SER A 150 -8.18 -2.89 2.13
C SER A 150 -7.45 -1.76 1.39
N LEU A 151 -6.16 -1.60 1.67
CA LEU A 151 -5.33 -0.67 0.94
C LEU A 151 -5.08 -1.21 -0.47
N ALA A 152 -5.14 -0.34 -1.48
CA ALA A 152 -4.86 -0.74 -2.84
C ALA A 152 -3.40 -1.20 -2.98
N ALA A 153 -3.16 -2.22 -3.80
CA ALA A 153 -1.80 -2.59 -4.17
C ALA A 153 -1.09 -1.39 -4.79
N PRO A 154 0.20 -1.16 -4.47
CA PRO A 154 0.92 -0.02 -5.01
C PRO A 154 0.99 -0.12 -6.53
N VAL A 155 0.63 0.98 -7.19
CA VAL A 155 0.85 1.12 -8.63
C VAL A 155 2.33 1.42 -8.84
N PRO A 156 3.06 0.62 -9.64
CA PRO A 156 4.45 0.93 -9.95
C PRO A 156 4.54 2.32 -10.57
N SER A 157 5.43 3.16 -10.06
CA SER A 157 5.72 4.43 -10.72
C SER A 157 6.30 4.19 -12.13
N PRO A 158 6.31 5.17 -13.04
CA PRO A 158 6.94 5.02 -14.36
C PRO A 158 8.42 4.63 -14.29
N SER A 159 9.08 4.89 -13.16
CA SER A 159 10.46 4.49 -12.88
C SER A 159 10.62 3.04 -12.42
N GLY A 160 9.51 2.30 -12.25
CA GLY A 160 9.49 0.94 -11.70
C GLY A 160 9.70 0.87 -10.18
N VAL A 161 9.98 2.00 -9.52
CA VAL A 161 10.13 2.04 -8.06
C VAL A 161 8.74 1.94 -7.41
N VAL A 162 8.58 0.96 -6.54
CA VAL A 162 7.41 0.72 -5.71
C VAL A 162 7.68 1.32 -4.33
N ASP A 163 6.73 2.07 -3.78
CA ASP A 163 6.81 2.56 -2.40
C ASP A 163 6.86 1.36 -1.43
N PRO A 164 7.93 1.21 -0.63
CA PRO A 164 8.11 0.06 0.25
C PRO A 164 7.04 0.00 1.35
N VAL A 165 6.55 1.14 1.85
CA VAL A 165 5.48 1.17 2.85
C VAL A 165 4.19 0.66 2.21
N ALA A 166 3.88 1.16 1.01
CA ALA A 166 2.71 0.70 0.26
C ALA A 166 2.80 -0.80 -0.06
N ALA A 167 3.98 -1.32 -0.39
CA ALA A 167 4.20 -2.74 -0.67
C ALA A 167 3.98 -3.63 0.57
N VAL A 168 4.43 -3.21 1.76
CA VAL A 168 4.22 -3.94 3.01
C VAL A 168 2.75 -3.91 3.45
N MET A 169 2.06 -2.80 3.17
CA MET A 169 0.65 -2.61 3.52
C MET A 169 -0.31 -3.21 2.50
N ALA A 170 0.19 -3.62 1.33
CA ALA A 170 -0.62 -4.22 0.28
C ALA A 170 -1.21 -5.56 0.75
N PRO A 171 -2.45 -5.88 0.34
CA PRO A 171 -3.03 -7.18 0.58
C PRO A 171 -2.16 -8.26 -0.08
N PRO A 172 -1.88 -9.38 0.61
CA PRO A 172 -1.15 -10.48 0.02
C PRO A 172 -1.93 -11.04 -1.16
N THR A 173 -1.20 -11.33 -2.24
CA THR A 173 -1.74 -11.90 -3.48
C THR A 173 -1.95 -13.41 -3.40
N GLU A 174 -1.37 -14.03 -2.39
CA GLU A 174 -1.45 -15.46 -2.16
C GLU A 174 -2.83 -15.84 -1.61
N PRO A 175 -3.42 -16.96 -2.09
CA PRO A 175 -4.70 -17.43 -1.57
C PRO A 175 -4.57 -17.89 -0.12
N LEU A 176 -5.65 -17.75 0.66
CA LEU A 176 -5.71 -18.26 2.03
C LEU A 176 -5.82 -19.79 2.01
N GLU A 177 -4.74 -20.46 2.40
CA GLU A 177 -4.70 -21.92 2.51
C GLU A 177 -5.21 -22.43 3.86
N SER A 178 -5.71 -23.67 3.88
CA SER A 178 -6.13 -24.33 5.11
C SER A 178 -4.95 -24.51 6.07
N GLY A 179 -5.16 -24.19 7.34
CA GLY A 179 -4.13 -24.21 8.37
C GLY A 179 -3.22 -22.97 8.37
N ARG A 180 -3.43 -22.01 7.46
CA ARG A 180 -2.67 -20.76 7.42
C ARG A 180 -3.45 -19.61 8.04
N GLU A 181 -2.67 -18.66 8.53
CA GLU A 181 -3.11 -17.36 8.99
C GLU A 181 -2.52 -16.29 8.06
N VAL A 182 -3.33 -15.30 7.72
CA VAL A 182 -2.92 -14.14 6.92
C VAL A 182 -3.34 -12.85 7.62
N SER A 183 -2.48 -11.84 7.55
CA SER A 183 -2.76 -10.50 8.09
C SER A 183 -2.99 -9.52 6.95
N LEU A 184 -4.04 -8.71 7.10
CA LEU A 184 -4.44 -7.65 6.19
C LEU A 184 -4.41 -6.32 6.92
N PHE A 185 -3.92 -5.27 6.25
CA PHE A 185 -4.02 -3.91 6.74
C PHE A 185 -5.20 -3.22 6.07
N LEU A 186 -6.07 -2.64 6.89
CA LEU A 186 -7.25 -1.92 6.47
C LEU A 186 -7.14 -0.46 6.90
N TRP A 187 -7.81 0.43 6.16
CA TRP A 187 -7.85 1.85 6.45
C TRP A 187 -9.30 2.36 6.52
N GLY A 188 -9.58 3.24 7.48
CA GLY A 188 -10.84 3.96 7.56
C GLY A 188 -11.22 4.37 8.97
N ARG A 189 -12.53 4.61 9.17
CA ARG A 189 -13.08 5.03 10.47
C ARG A 189 -13.16 3.86 11.45
N PRO A 190 -13.13 4.09 12.77
CA PRO A 190 -13.39 3.05 13.75
C PRO A 190 -14.74 2.35 13.47
N PRO A 191 -14.79 1.01 13.47
CA PRO A 191 -16.03 0.29 13.26
C PRO A 191 -16.96 0.41 14.48
N GLY A 192 -18.26 0.38 14.22
CA GLY A 192 -19.32 0.46 15.21
C GLY A 192 -19.52 -0.81 16.06
N THR A 193 -20.75 -1.01 16.54
CA THR A 193 -21.10 -2.15 17.40
C THR A 193 -21.31 -3.44 16.63
N THR A 194 -22.03 -3.35 15.51
CA THR A 194 -22.34 -4.49 14.63
C THR A 194 -21.38 -4.45 13.47
N VAL A 195 -20.52 -5.45 13.33
CA VAL A 195 -19.41 -5.40 12.38
C VAL A 195 -19.40 -6.64 11.52
N HIS A 196 -19.26 -6.47 10.21
CA HIS A 196 -19.31 -7.53 9.22
C HIS A 196 -18.09 -7.47 8.30
N ALA A 197 -17.41 -8.59 8.13
CA ALA A 197 -16.36 -8.74 7.12
C ALA A 197 -16.97 -9.18 5.79
N LEU A 198 -16.84 -8.33 4.78
CA LEU A 198 -17.35 -8.52 3.42
C LEU A 198 -16.19 -8.77 2.44
N GLY A 199 -16.50 -9.32 1.27
CA GLY A 199 -15.49 -9.70 0.25
C GLY A 199 -14.81 -11.05 0.51
N LEU A 200 -15.27 -11.77 1.54
CA LEU A 200 -14.90 -13.14 1.87
C LEU A 200 -15.89 -14.13 1.20
N PRO A 201 -15.57 -15.44 1.08
CA PRO A 201 -16.49 -16.44 0.53
C PRO A 201 -17.81 -16.56 1.30
N VAL A 202 -17.77 -16.18 2.58
CA VAL A 202 -18.89 -16.15 3.50
C VAL A 202 -18.77 -14.90 4.33
N GLU A 203 -19.90 -14.25 4.58
CA GLU A 203 -19.95 -13.11 5.48
C GLU A 203 -19.62 -13.55 6.90
N VAL A 204 -18.72 -12.82 7.57
CA VAL A 204 -18.33 -13.10 8.95
C VAL A 204 -18.83 -11.96 9.84
N GLY A 205 -19.82 -12.26 10.67
CA GLY A 205 -20.23 -11.36 11.76
C GLY A 205 -19.14 -11.32 12.83
N LEU A 206 -18.66 -10.13 13.16
CA LEU A 206 -17.60 -9.87 14.12
C LEU A 206 -18.22 -9.29 15.39
N VAL A 207 -18.00 -9.96 16.52
CA VAL A 207 -18.47 -9.54 17.83
C VAL A 207 -17.32 -8.89 18.58
N ARG A 208 -17.60 -7.78 19.27
CA ARG A 208 -16.60 -7.09 20.08
C ARG A 208 -16.08 -8.02 21.18
N ASN A 209 -14.78 -8.27 21.18
CA ASN A 209 -14.07 -8.99 22.21
C ASN A 209 -13.28 -7.98 23.06
N PRO A 210 -13.63 -7.79 24.35
CA PRO A 210 -12.87 -6.89 25.20
C PRO A 210 -11.40 -7.30 25.23
N ALA A 211 -10.51 -6.32 25.42
CA ALA A 211 -9.12 -6.61 25.70
C ALA A 211 -9.06 -7.61 26.87
N PRO A 212 -8.22 -8.66 26.81
CA PRO A 212 -8.03 -9.52 27.97
C PRO A 212 -7.61 -8.62 29.13
N GLU A 213 -8.41 -8.63 30.20
CA GLU A 213 -8.05 -7.91 31.42
C GLU A 213 -6.64 -8.36 31.79
N ALA A 214 -5.73 -7.40 31.96
CA ALA A 214 -4.37 -7.70 32.38
C ALA A 214 -4.49 -8.53 33.65
N VAL A 215 -4.19 -9.83 33.55
CA VAL A 215 -4.23 -10.73 34.70
C VAL A 215 -3.26 -10.13 35.69
N GLY A 216 -3.81 -9.46 36.70
CA GLY A 216 -3.03 -8.70 37.67
C GLY A 216 -1.98 -9.65 38.20
N SER A 217 -0.72 -9.37 37.85
CA SER A 217 0.43 -10.10 38.38
C SER A 217 0.42 -9.80 39.87
N THR A 218 -0.29 -10.63 40.61
CA THR A 218 -0.38 -10.55 42.05
C THR A 218 0.96 -11.08 42.53
N GLU A 219 1.95 -10.19 42.59
CA GLU A 219 3.24 -10.47 43.21
C GLU A 219 2.97 -10.99 44.64
N ARG A 220 3.42 -12.21 44.90
CA ARG A 220 3.58 -12.78 46.24
C ARG A 220 5.02 -12.61 46.67
#